data_AF-A0A416ZP94-F1
#
_entry.id   AF-A0A416ZP94-F1
#
_cell.length_a   1.000
_cell.length_b   1.000
_cell.length_c   1.000
_cell.angle_alpha   90.00
_cell.angle_beta   90.00
_cell.angle_gamma   90.00
#
_symmetry.space_group_name_H-M   'P 1'
#
loop_
_entity.id
_entity.type
_entity.pdbx_description
1 polymer ?
#
loop_
_entity_poly.entity_id
_entity_poly.type
_entity_poly.pdbx_seq_one_letter_code
_entity_poly.pdbx_strand_id
1 'polypeptide(L)'
;MYQEEVKSAIILLYLGILAGMDVRKRQISLVLTGVLFLTGIGWQILVEQTSWLEWLLSLLPGAGFLTLSYISREQVGYGDGLLLLTVGIWLGFGQTFGVLTLGLILCSVLCGVLLMRKKIRKQDSIPLVPFLLLGFVGRCGML
;
A
#
# COMPACT_ATOMS: atom_id res chain seq x y z
N MET A 1 3.11 12.23 18.67
CA MET A 1 1.66 11.97 18.70
C MET A 1 0.96 12.71 17.57
N TYR A 2 0.92 14.06 17.55
CA TYR A 2 0.22 14.82 16.49
C TYR A 2 0.73 14.54 15.05
N GLN A 3 2.05 14.41 14.87
CA GLN A 3 2.66 14.14 13.57
C GLN A 3 2.22 12.77 12.99
N GLU A 4 2.15 11.74 13.82
CA GLU A 4 1.74 10.39 13.41
C GLU A 4 0.26 10.33 13.01
N GLU A 5 -0.60 11.08 13.68
CA GLU A 5 -2.03 11.17 13.33
C GLU A 5 -2.25 11.89 12.00
N VAL A 6 -1.51 12.98 11.75
CA VAL A 6 -1.56 13.70 10.47
C VAL A 6 -1.10 12.80 9.33
N LYS A 7 0.03 12.10 9.48
CA LYS A 7 0.50 11.11 8.50
C LYS A 7 -0.54 10.02 8.25
N SER A 8 -1.12 9.49 9.31
CA SER A 8 -2.12 8.42 9.21
C SER A 8 -3.38 8.90 8.51
N ALA A 9 -3.86 10.10 8.81
CA ALA A 9 -5.00 10.71 8.14
C ALA A 9 -4.74 10.90 6.64
N ILE A 10 -3.56 11.41 6.26
CA ILE A 10 -3.17 11.59 4.85
C ILE A 10 -3.18 10.25 4.11
N ILE A 11 -2.58 9.21 4.70
CA ILE A 11 -2.48 7.88 4.11
C ILE A 11 -3.85 7.21 4.01
N LEU A 12 -4.72 7.39 5.01
CA LEU A 12 -6.07 6.86 5.01
C LEU A 12 -6.91 7.51 3.91
N LEU A 13 -6.81 8.85 3.77
CA LEU A 13 -7.47 9.60 2.70
C LEU A 13 -6.97 9.16 1.32
N TYR A 14 -5.66 9.00 1.17
CA TYR A 14 -5.01 8.52 -0.06
C TYR A 14 -5.43 7.10 -0.43
N LEU A 15 -5.32 6.15 0.51
CA LEU A 15 -5.79 4.77 0.35
C LEU A 15 -7.28 4.73 0.04
N GLY A 16 -8.09 5.58 0.66
CA GLY A 16 -9.54 5.69 0.41
C GLY A 16 -9.86 6.12 -1.01
N ILE A 17 -9.19 7.17 -1.50
CA ILE A 17 -9.35 7.65 -2.87
C ILE A 17 -8.90 6.56 -3.85
N LEU A 18 -7.74 5.95 -3.62
CA LEU A 18 -7.23 4.89 -4.48
C LEU A 18 -8.11 3.65 -4.45
N ALA A 19 -8.60 3.20 -3.29
CA ALA A 19 -9.51 2.06 -3.18
C ALA A 19 -10.81 2.33 -3.96
N GLY A 20 -11.34 3.55 -3.85
CA GLY A 20 -12.51 3.98 -4.62
C GLY A 20 -12.24 4.03 -6.14
N MET A 21 -11.04 4.47 -6.54
CA MET A 21 -10.61 4.50 -7.94
C MET A 21 -10.33 3.11 -8.50
N ASP A 22 -9.76 2.21 -7.71
CA ASP A 22 -9.37 0.85 -8.08
C ASP A 22 -10.62 0.00 -8.34
N VAL A 23 -11.67 0.17 -7.52
CA VAL A 23 -12.99 -0.46 -7.73
C VAL A 23 -13.69 0.02 -9.02
N ARG A 24 -13.48 1.28 -9.44
CA ARG A 24 -14.20 1.88 -10.58
C ARG A 24 -13.46 1.83 -11.92
N LYS A 25 -12.13 1.99 -11.93
CA LYS A 25 -11.35 2.22 -13.16
C LYS A 25 -10.13 1.30 -13.36
N ARG A 26 -9.77 0.45 -12.37
CA ARG A 26 -8.59 -0.45 -12.44
C ARG A 26 -7.30 0.23 -12.91
N GLN A 27 -7.16 1.53 -12.67
CA GLN A 27 -5.98 2.31 -13.05
C GLN A 27 -5.58 3.16 -11.85
N ILE A 28 -4.50 2.72 -11.21
CA ILE A 28 -3.84 3.51 -10.18
C ILE A 28 -3.23 4.72 -10.88
N SER A 29 -3.67 5.92 -10.47
CA SER A 29 -3.14 7.15 -11.02
C SER A 29 -1.70 7.34 -10.54
N LEU A 30 -0.75 6.92 -11.37
CA LEU A 30 0.69 7.09 -11.17
C LEU A 30 1.06 8.53 -10.78
N VAL A 31 0.28 9.51 -11.26
CA VAL A 31 0.45 10.93 -10.91
C VAL A 31 0.21 11.19 -9.43
N LEU A 32 -0.88 10.70 -8.84
CA LEU A 32 -1.16 10.87 -7.40
C LEU A 32 -0.11 10.17 -6.55
N THR A 33 0.29 8.96 -6.95
CA THR A 33 1.33 8.18 -6.26
C THR A 33 2.68 8.90 -6.33
N GLY A 34 3.06 9.42 -7.49
CA GLY A 34 4.29 10.18 -7.66
C GLY A 34 4.30 11.47 -6.85
N VAL A 35 3.19 12.22 -6.82
CA VAL A 35 3.09 13.46 -6.01
C VAL A 35 3.24 13.14 -4.52
N LEU A 36 2.56 12.12 -4.00
CA LEU A 36 2.67 11.74 -2.58
C LEU A 36 4.03 11.13 -2.21
N PHE A 37 4.67 10.45 -3.16
CA PHE A 37 6.03 9.95 -2.99
C PHE A 37 7.03 11.10 -2.85
N LEU A 38 6.95 12.10 -3.74
CA LEU A 38 7.83 13.28 -3.68
C LEU A 38 7.59 14.13 -2.43
N THR A 39 6.33 14.32 -2.02
CA THR A 39 6.03 15.05 -0.78
C THR A 39 6.49 14.29 0.46
N GLY A 40 6.39 12.96 0.45
CA GLY A 40 6.92 12.10 1.52
C GLY A 40 8.44 12.22 1.66
N ILE A 41 9.17 12.20 0.53
CA ILE A 41 10.62 12.42 0.52
C ILE A 41 10.97 13.80 1.11
N GLY A 42 10.26 14.84 0.67
CA GLY A 42 10.46 16.20 1.19
C GLY A 42 10.22 16.28 2.70
N TRP A 43 9.15 15.65 3.18
CA TRP A 43 8.83 15.60 4.62
C TRP A 43 9.93 14.91 5.43
N GLN A 44 10.43 13.78 4.93
CA GLN A 44 11.41 12.97 5.65
C GLN A 44 12.78 13.65 5.74
N ILE A 45 13.18 14.37 4.70
CA ILE A 45 14.40 15.18 4.67
C ILE A 45 14.28 16.42 5.58
N LEU A 46 13.12 17.10 5.56
CA LEU A 46 12.94 18.37 6.27
C LEU A 46 12.57 18.21 7.76
N VAL A 47 11.82 17.16 8.11
CA VAL A 47 11.19 17.03 9.43
C VAL A 47 11.81 15.92 10.27
N GLU A 48 12.03 14.73 9.69
CA GLU A 48 12.36 13.55 10.49
C GLU A 48 13.86 13.29 10.65
N GLN A 49 14.72 13.79 9.75
CA GLN A 49 16.17 13.50 9.75
C GLN A 49 16.47 12.01 10.01
N THR A 50 15.63 11.12 9.48
CA THR A 50 15.74 9.68 9.70
C THR A 50 17.05 9.16 9.14
N SER A 51 17.63 8.20 9.85
CA SER A 51 18.84 7.51 9.39
C SER A 51 18.62 6.92 8.00
N TRP A 52 19.60 7.09 7.11
CA TRP A 52 19.59 6.56 5.74
C TRP A 52 19.22 5.07 5.66
N LEU A 53 19.59 4.28 6.69
CA LEU A 53 19.23 2.87 6.82
C LEU A 53 17.73 2.65 7.04
N GLU A 54 17.09 3.41 7.93
CA GLU A 54 15.63 3.31 8.15
C GLU A 54 14.87 3.71 6.89
N TRP A 55 15.39 4.71 6.19
CA TRP A 55 14.89 5.13 4.89
C TRP A 55 14.95 4.00 3.86
N LEU A 56 16.10 3.34 3.74
CA LEU A 56 16.29 2.22 2.81
C LEU A 56 15.43 1.00 3.19
N LEU A 57 15.33 0.70 4.50
CA LEU A 57 14.48 -0.37 5.01
C LEU A 57 13.01 -0.10 4.74
N SER A 58 12.55 1.15 4.85
CA SER A 58 11.15 1.52 4.58
C SER A 58 10.70 1.24 3.14
N LEU A 59 11.65 1.25 2.20
CA LEU A 59 11.41 0.95 0.78
C LEU A 59 11.37 -0.56 0.49
N LEU A 60 11.97 -1.41 1.33
CA LEU A 60 12.01 -2.86 1.12
C LEU A 60 10.64 -3.51 0.90
N PRO A 61 9.59 -3.26 1.71
CA PRO A 61 8.30 -3.90 1.50
C PRO A 61 7.67 -3.50 0.16
N GLY A 62 7.81 -2.25 -0.27
CA GLY A 62 7.32 -1.80 -1.57
C GLY A 62 8.16 -2.32 -2.74
N ALA A 63 9.49 -2.33 -2.61
CA ALA A 63 10.41 -2.85 -3.61
C ALA A 63 10.25 -4.37 -3.77
N GLY A 64 10.12 -5.11 -2.67
CA GLY A 64 9.83 -6.54 -2.67
C GLY A 64 8.47 -6.85 -3.31
N PHE A 65 7.47 -5.99 -3.11
CA PHE A 65 6.19 -6.16 -3.79
C PHE A 65 6.27 -5.86 -5.29
N LEU A 66 7.05 -4.86 -5.70
CA LEU A 66 7.31 -4.58 -7.11
C LEU A 66 8.07 -5.69 -7.82
N THR A 67 9.07 -6.31 -7.17
CA THR A 67 9.78 -7.45 -7.75
C THR A 67 8.85 -8.66 -7.89
N LEU A 68 7.96 -8.90 -6.92
CA LEU A 68 6.89 -9.89 -7.04
C LEU A 68 5.94 -9.58 -8.19
N SER A 69 5.53 -8.32 -8.37
CA SER A 69 4.70 -7.87 -9.50
C SER A 69 5.37 -8.11 -10.85
N TYR A 70 6.68 -7.84 -10.95
CA TYR A 70 7.49 -8.10 -12.14
C TYR A 70 7.58 -9.60 -12.45
N ILE A 71 7.89 -10.43 -11.45
CA ILE A 71 7.97 -11.89 -11.60
C ILE A 71 6.60 -12.49 -11.94
N SER A 72 5.53 -11.96 -11.36
CA SER A 72 4.15 -12.41 -11.57
C SER A 72 3.53 -11.94 -12.90
N ARG A 73 4.32 -11.33 -13.81
CA ARG A 73 3.89 -10.84 -15.12
C ARG A 73 2.58 -10.02 -15.05
N GLU A 74 2.55 -8.98 -14.22
CA GLU A 74 1.41 -8.06 -14.05
C GLU A 74 0.13 -8.65 -13.44
N GLN A 75 0.14 -9.89 -12.96
CA GLN A 75 -1.01 -10.40 -12.19
C GLN A 75 -1.21 -9.65 -10.86
N VAL A 76 -0.12 -9.10 -10.31
CA VAL A 76 -0.11 -8.19 -9.17
C VAL A 76 0.17 -6.79 -9.72
N GLY A 77 -0.67 -5.80 -9.39
CA GLY A 77 -0.61 -4.48 -10.02
C GLY A 77 0.67 -3.72 -9.70
N TYR A 78 1.38 -3.21 -10.71
CA TYR A 78 2.54 -2.32 -10.51
C TYR A 78 2.20 -1.07 -9.68
N GLY A 79 0.97 -0.57 -9.83
CA GLY A 79 0.51 0.55 -9.03
C GLY A 79 0.42 0.22 -7.54
N ASP A 80 0.11 -1.03 -7.16
CA ASP A 80 0.05 -1.45 -5.74
C ASP A 80 1.45 -1.43 -5.12
N GLY A 81 2.47 -1.86 -5.87
CA GLY A 81 3.87 -1.79 -5.44
C GLY A 81 4.39 -0.35 -5.28
N LEU A 82 4.05 0.54 -6.21
CA LEU A 82 4.38 1.97 -6.10
C LEU A 82 3.65 2.66 -4.94
N LEU A 83 2.40 2.28 -4.70
CA LEU A 83 1.64 2.72 -3.55
C LEU A 83 2.32 2.28 -2.26
N LEU A 84 2.74 1.01 -2.16
CA LEU A 84 3.45 0.48 -1.00
C LEU A 84 4.79 1.17 -0.75
N LEU A 85 5.53 1.53 -1.81
CA LEU A 85 6.73 2.37 -1.67
C LEU A 85 6.39 3.73 -1.06
N THR A 86 5.30 4.35 -1.53
CA THR A 86 4.85 5.66 -1.03
C THR A 86 4.44 5.56 0.44
N VAL A 87 3.61 4.58 0.78
CA VAL A 87 3.18 4.30 2.17
C VAL A 87 4.39 3.96 3.06
N GLY A 88 5.36 3.23 2.52
CA GLY A 88 6.67 2.92 3.10
C GLY A 88 7.41 4.16 3.59
N ILE A 89 7.56 5.15 2.72
CA ILE A 89 8.24 6.42 3.04
C ILE A 89 7.56 7.14 4.20
N TRP A 90 6.22 7.19 4.22
CA TRP A 90 5.49 7.95 5.23
C TRP A 90 5.42 7.26 6.61
N LEU A 91 5.24 5.94 6.65
CA LEU A 91 5.05 5.17 7.90
C LEU A 91 6.31 4.45 8.40
N GLY A 92 7.29 4.24 7.53
CA GLY A 92 8.47 3.43 7.83
C GLY A 92 8.25 1.92 7.66
N PHE A 93 9.33 1.16 7.86
CA PHE A 93 9.39 -0.28 7.56
C PHE A 93 8.40 -1.13 8.35
N GLY A 94 8.50 -1.14 9.68
CA GLY A 94 7.71 -2.06 10.51
C GLY A 94 6.21 -1.83 10.38
N GLN A 95 5.83 -0.55 10.22
CA GLN A 95 4.46 -0.14 10.04
C GLN A 95 3.88 -0.59 8.69
N THR A 96 4.62 -0.34 7.62
CA THR A 96 4.22 -0.72 6.25
C THR A 96 4.19 -2.22 6.08
N PHE A 97 5.13 -2.94 6.70
CA PHE A 97 5.17 -4.39 6.69
C PHE A 97 3.93 -4.98 7.36
N GLY A 98 3.52 -4.48 8.53
CA GLY A 98 2.30 -4.95 9.21
C GLY A 98 1.03 -4.73 8.37
N VAL A 99 0.89 -3.55 7.75
CA VAL A 99 -0.25 -3.22 6.88
C VAL A 99 -0.27 -4.10 5.63
N LEU A 100 0.91 -4.34 5.02
CA LEU A 100 1.09 -5.25 3.89
C LEU A 100 0.68 -6.68 4.27
N THR A 101 1.18 -7.21 5.39
CA THR A 101 0.86 -8.59 5.82
C THR A 101 -0.63 -8.75 6.09
N LEU A 102 -1.26 -7.81 6.80
CA LEU A 102 -2.72 -7.84 7.03
C LEU A 102 -3.51 -7.74 5.72
N GLY A 103 -3.12 -6.82 4.84
CA GLY A 103 -3.73 -6.67 3.51
C GLY A 103 -3.63 -7.94 2.67
N LEU A 104 -2.48 -8.62 2.69
CA LEU A 104 -2.27 -9.89 1.99
C LEU A 104 -3.05 -11.05 2.59
N ILE A 105 -3.14 -11.14 3.91
CA ILE A 105 -3.97 -12.16 4.58
C ILE A 105 -5.43 -11.96 4.19
N LEU A 106 -5.96 -10.73 4.30
CA LEU A 106 -7.33 -10.42 3.90
C LEU A 106 -7.58 -10.70 2.41
N CYS A 107 -6.63 -10.31 1.54
CA CYS A 107 -6.71 -10.56 0.11
C CYS A 107 -6.70 -12.06 -0.20
N SER A 108 -5.83 -12.85 0.45
CA SER A 108 -5.73 -14.29 0.21
C SER A 108 -6.98 -15.06 0.69
N VAL A 109 -7.54 -14.70 1.85
CA VAL A 109 -8.78 -15.29 2.37
C VAL A 109 -9.94 -15.00 1.41
N LEU A 110 -10.12 -13.75 0.99
CA LEU A 110 -11.21 -13.38 0.08
C LEU A 110 -11.02 -13.97 -1.31
N CYS A 111 -9.79 -14.01 -1.83
CA CYS A 111 -9.47 -14.70 -3.09
C CYS A 111 -9.80 -16.20 -3.01
N GLY A 112 -9.45 -16.86 -1.90
CA GLY A 112 -9.79 -18.25 -1.63
C GLY A 112 -11.31 -18.50 -1.60
N VAL A 113 -12.06 -17.65 -0.89
CA VAL A 113 -13.53 -17.73 -0.82
C VAL A 113 -14.18 -17.50 -2.20
N LEU A 114 -13.67 -16.54 -2.97
CA LEU A 114 -14.20 -16.21 -4.30
C LEU A 114 -13.89 -17.29 -5.34
N LEU A 115 -12.73 -17.94 -5.25
CA LEU A 115 -12.38 -19.12 -6.04
C LEU A 115 -13.26 -20.32 -5.70
N MET A 116 -13.52 -20.58 -4.41
CA MET A 116 -14.42 -21.65 -3.95
C MET A 116 -15.85 -21.43 -4.45
N ARG A 117 -16.28 -20.16 -4.58
CA ARG A 117 -17.60 -19.80 -5.14
C ARG A 117 -17.65 -19.78 -6.68
N LYS A 118 -16.55 -20.13 -7.39
CA LYS A 118 -16.40 -20.08 -8.86
C LYS A 118 -16.82 -18.75 -9.51
N LYS A 119 -16.87 -17.66 -8.73
CA LYS A 119 -17.42 -16.38 -9.18
C LYS A 119 -16.38 -15.51 -9.88
N ILE A 120 -15.10 -15.90 -9.82
CA ILE A 120 -13.95 -15.17 -10.36
C ILE A 120 -13.03 -16.15 -11.10
N ARG A 121 -12.48 -15.75 -12.25
CA ARG A 121 -11.50 -16.55 -13.01
C ARG A 121 -10.09 -16.24 -12.51
N LYS A 122 -9.16 -17.19 -12.62
CA LYS A 122 -7.73 -17.05 -12.25
C LYS A 122 -7.00 -15.82 -12.83
N GLN A 123 -7.59 -15.13 -13.80
CA GLN A 123 -7.02 -13.97 -14.51
C GLN A 123 -7.67 -12.63 -14.15
N ASP A 124 -8.69 -12.62 -13.29
CA ASP A 124 -9.29 -11.37 -12.84
C ASP A 124 -8.39 -10.75 -11.76
N SER A 125 -7.74 -9.64 -12.11
CA SER A 125 -6.94 -8.83 -11.19
C SER A 125 -7.85 -8.33 -10.05
N ILE A 126 -7.61 -8.83 -8.83
CA ILE A 126 -8.32 -8.38 -7.64
C ILE A 126 -7.63 -7.10 -7.14
N PRO A 127 -8.36 -5.99 -6.96
CA PRO A 127 -7.81 -4.73 -6.47
C PRO A 127 -7.26 -4.90 -5.05
N LEU A 128 -5.93 -4.81 -4.85
CA LEU A 128 -5.27 -5.02 -3.55
C LEU A 128 -5.49 -3.81 -2.61
N VAL A 129 -5.64 -2.62 -3.17
CA VAL A 129 -5.77 -1.35 -2.44
C VAL A 129 -6.87 -1.34 -1.37
N PRO A 130 -8.13 -1.76 -1.62
CA PRO A 130 -9.16 -1.80 -0.57
C PRO A 130 -8.80 -2.72 0.60
N PHE A 131 -8.02 -3.78 0.37
CA PHE A 131 -7.55 -4.67 1.43
C PHE A 131 -6.42 -4.05 2.25
N LEU A 132 -5.51 -3.34 1.58
CA LEU A 132 -4.49 -2.52 2.25
C LEU A 132 -5.12 -1.43 3.12
N LEU A 133 -6.19 -0.78 2.64
CA LEU A 133 -6.96 0.18 3.43
C LEU A 133 -7.54 -0.47 4.69
N LEU A 134 -8.16 -1.65 4.56
CA LEU A 134 -8.68 -2.37 5.71
C LEU A 134 -7.57 -2.77 6.70
N GLY A 135 -6.42 -3.22 6.20
CA GLY A 135 -5.23 -3.48 7.04
C GLY A 135 -4.74 -2.22 7.75
N PHE A 136 -4.76 -1.07 7.07
CA PHE A 136 -4.37 0.22 7.64
C PHE A 136 -5.34 0.70 8.72
N VAL A 137 -6.65 0.58 8.47
CA VAL A 137 -7.70 0.93 9.45
C VAL A 137 -7.64 -0.01 10.66
N GLY A 138 -7.47 -1.32 10.46
CA GLY A 138 -7.31 -2.28 11.54
C GLY A 138 -6.10 -1.97 12.43
N ARG A 139 -4.99 -1.56 11.82
CA ARG A 139 -3.81 -1.07 12.53
C ARG A 139 -4.08 0.25 13.27
N CYS A 140 -4.77 1.21 12.66
CA CYS A 140 -5.10 2.49 13.29
C CYS A 140 -6.06 2.34 14.48
N GLY A 141 -6.93 1.33 14.48
CA GLY A 141 -7.81 0.99 15.60
C GLY A 141 -7.15 0.18 16.74
N MET A 142 -5.90 -0.26 16.55
CA MET A 142 -5.11 -0.97 17.57
C MET A 142 -4.08 -0.09 18.28
N LEU A 143 -3.91 1.17 17.84
CA LEU A 143 -3.10 2.21 18.48
C LEU A 143 -3.94 3.02 19.47
#